data_AF-A0A7W2ISK7-F1
#
_entry.id   AF-A0A7W2ISK7-F1
#
_cell.length_a   1.000
_cell.length_b   1.000
_cell.length_c   1.000
_cell.angle_alpha   90.00
_cell.angle_beta   90.00
_cell.angle_gamma   90.00
#
_symmetry.space_group_name_H-M   'P 1'
#
loop_
_entity.id
_entity.type
_entity.pdbx_description
1 polymer ?
#
loop_
_entity_poly.entity_id
_entity_poly.type
_entity_poly.pdbx_seq_one_letter_code
_entity_poly.pdbx_strand_id
1 'polypeptide(L)'
;MNKAIATLSDQLTPLRILLLCRTLWLIAIFSFVRFELISVSFAVLVAASLIHLISIALIAKQKRPSPRVLALQIAIDLLTMSLLLAFNGGATNAFVTALLIPVVFSSISLSWVYCAGFTLAAICSYSLLILNMSNDMAHHMDMASHYHGMWINFILSTTLIALVVSSMAKMVTRREQFIAAQREQQLRQEQILAISIASAQVTHNIATPLATVQLLYEELQEDAPDNPLIKNGQASLKACTQHLDDFRKQISLIREGHVDWVATKQLVAKLQDSALLYFPDQQLKINCDSCDGYIWSDEMLIPALVNLLQNAVNSNQHNSKNLLELTCFINNEEWVMELRDYGKGLNDNDFADLGYELIDSDKGLGIAALLSNMTIERLEGTLQVKNHPEAGCITTVALKFKNDR
;
A
#
# COMPACT_ATOMS: atom_id res chain seq x y z
N MET A 1 3.84 5.42 -7.18
CA MET A 1 4.94 6.40 -7.02
C MET A 1 5.20 6.88 -5.58
N ASN A 2 4.20 6.90 -4.66
CA ASN A 2 4.37 7.42 -3.28
C ASN A 2 5.09 6.51 -2.27
N LYS A 3 5.03 5.18 -2.38
CA LYS A 3 5.75 4.24 -1.48
C LYS A 3 7.28 4.34 -1.61
N ALA A 4 7.77 4.66 -2.80
CA ALA A 4 9.19 4.87 -3.04
C ALA A 4 9.64 6.20 -2.42
N ILE A 5 8.86 7.27 -2.56
CA ILE A 5 9.26 8.62 -2.10
C ILE A 5 9.31 8.71 -0.56
N ALA A 6 8.43 8.02 0.16
CA ALA A 6 8.44 7.99 1.64
C ALA A 6 9.64 7.22 2.21
N THR A 7 10.08 6.13 1.55
CA THR A 7 11.28 5.38 1.95
C THR A 7 12.59 6.00 1.45
N LEU A 8 12.53 6.84 0.41
CA LEU A 8 13.68 7.52 -0.21
C LEU A 8 14.27 8.66 0.64
N SER A 9 13.48 9.25 1.55
CA SER A 9 13.89 10.33 2.44
C SER A 9 14.61 9.85 3.72
N ASP A 10 14.54 8.56 4.03
CA ASP A 10 14.59 8.11 5.42
C ASP A 10 15.97 7.62 5.89
N GLN A 11 16.88 7.24 4.98
CA GLN A 11 18.23 6.77 5.33
C GLN A 11 19.34 7.81 5.13
N LEU A 12 19.05 8.88 4.38
CA LEU A 12 20.01 9.97 4.16
C LEU A 12 20.08 10.91 5.37
N THR A 13 18.95 11.11 6.04
CA THR A 13 18.78 11.91 7.26
C THR A 13 19.57 11.36 8.45
N PRO A 14 19.46 10.07 8.86
CA PRO A 14 20.22 9.55 9.99
C PRO A 14 21.74 9.57 9.75
N LEU A 15 22.18 9.31 8.51
CA LEU A 15 23.60 9.39 8.15
C LEU A 15 24.14 10.82 8.23
N ARG A 16 23.37 11.82 7.77
CA ARG A 16 23.74 13.24 7.89
C ARG A 16 23.76 13.69 9.35
N ILE A 17 22.79 13.27 10.15
CA ILE A 17 22.74 13.57 11.59
C ILE A 17 23.95 12.92 12.29
N LEU A 18 24.28 11.67 11.99
CA LEU A 18 25.47 10.99 12.52
C LEU A 18 26.74 11.77 12.20
N LEU A 19 26.93 12.17 10.94
CA LEU A 19 28.10 12.95 10.52
C LEU A 19 28.15 14.32 11.21
N LEU A 20 27.01 14.98 11.41
CA LEU A 20 26.92 16.26 12.13
C LEU A 20 27.20 16.09 13.63
N CYS A 21 26.70 15.03 14.26
CA CYS A 21 27.07 14.72 15.64
C CYS A 21 28.57 14.44 15.77
N ARG A 22 29.17 13.75 14.78
CA ARG A 22 30.61 13.52 14.74
C ARG A 22 31.40 14.81 14.56
N THR A 23 30.98 15.74 13.69
CA THR A 23 31.66 17.05 13.57
C THR A 23 31.65 17.78 14.91
N LEU A 24 30.47 17.89 15.54
CA LEU A 24 30.32 18.59 16.82
C LEU A 24 31.19 17.96 17.91
N TRP A 25 31.22 16.63 17.98
CA TRP A 25 32.01 15.92 18.97
C TRP A 25 33.53 16.07 18.72
N LEU A 26 34.00 15.97 17.47
CA LEU A 26 35.41 16.22 17.12
C LEU A 26 35.81 17.65 17.49
N ILE A 27 34.98 18.65 17.17
CA ILE A 27 35.22 20.06 17.51
C ILE A 27 35.31 20.25 19.03
N ALA A 28 34.40 19.61 19.79
CA ALA A 28 34.40 19.68 21.25
C ALA A 28 35.70 19.12 21.83
N ILE A 29 36.17 17.97 21.35
CA ILE A 29 37.45 17.38 21.80
C ILE A 29 38.64 18.28 21.47
N PHE A 30 38.71 18.79 20.24
CA PHE A 30 39.78 19.71 19.85
C PHE A 30 39.79 21.00 20.68
N SER A 31 38.61 21.46 21.14
CA SER A 31 38.49 22.70 21.92
C SER A 31 38.83 22.50 23.40
N PHE A 32 38.37 21.40 24.01
CA PHE A 32 38.54 21.14 25.45
C PHE A 32 39.86 20.46 25.80
N VAL A 33 40.43 19.64 24.92
CA VAL A 33 41.56 18.76 25.25
C VAL A 33 42.89 19.26 24.65
N ARG A 34 42.93 20.52 24.21
CA ARG A 34 43.94 21.09 23.31
C ARG A 34 45.39 21.08 23.83
N PHE A 35 45.64 20.73 25.10
CA PHE A 35 46.96 20.84 25.74
C PHE A 35 47.43 19.64 26.59
N GLU A 36 46.63 18.56 26.77
CA GLU A 36 47.01 17.42 27.64
C GLU A 36 46.96 16.03 26.96
N LEU A 37 46.69 15.96 25.66
CA LEU A 37 46.66 14.67 24.93
C LEU A 37 48.07 14.10 24.76
N ILE A 38 48.24 12.82 25.09
CA ILE A 38 49.39 12.02 24.68
C ILE A 38 49.48 12.00 23.14
N SER A 39 50.70 12.00 22.59
CA SER A 39 50.97 12.07 21.14
C SER A 39 50.19 11.04 20.31
N VAL A 40 49.95 9.84 20.86
CA VAL A 40 49.16 8.77 20.23
C VAL A 40 47.68 9.15 20.08
N SER A 41 47.09 9.79 21.09
CA SER A 41 45.70 10.24 21.06
C SER A 41 45.46 11.32 20.00
N PHE A 42 46.45 12.21 19.81
CA PHE A 42 46.40 13.21 18.74
C PHE A 42 46.42 12.55 17.35
N ALA A 43 47.25 11.52 17.15
CA ALA A 43 47.27 10.76 15.89
C ALA A 43 45.93 10.07 15.59
N VAL A 44 45.29 9.47 16.60
CA VAL A 44 43.95 8.87 16.47
C VAL A 44 42.92 9.94 16.05
N LEU A 45 42.96 11.12 16.67
CA LEU A 45 42.03 12.22 16.36
C LEU A 45 42.22 12.78 14.94
N VAL A 46 43.47 12.91 14.48
CA VAL A 46 43.79 13.30 13.10
C VAL A 46 43.29 12.24 12.11
N ALA A 47 43.55 10.96 12.37
CA ALA A 47 43.07 9.87 11.53
C ALA A 47 41.54 9.85 11.43
N ALA A 48 40.84 10.01 12.57
CA ALA A 48 39.38 10.09 12.60
C ALA A 48 38.84 11.29 11.83
N SER A 49 39.52 12.45 11.92
CA SER A 49 39.16 13.66 11.17
C SER A 49 39.33 13.47 9.66
N LEU A 50 40.41 12.82 9.22
CA LEU A 50 40.64 12.49 7.81
C LEU A 50 39.59 11.52 7.29
N ILE A 51 39.31 10.44 8.02
CA ILE A 51 38.25 9.48 7.68
C ILE A 51 36.91 10.20 7.61
N HIS A 52 36.65 11.16 8.49
CA HIS A 52 35.42 11.93 8.48
C HIS A 52 35.28 12.84 7.26
N LEU A 53 36.32 13.56 6.86
CA LEU A 53 36.33 14.37 5.64
C LEU A 53 36.10 13.51 4.39
N ILE A 54 36.77 12.36 4.31
CA ILE A 54 36.57 11.38 3.21
C ILE A 54 35.11 10.90 3.21
N SER A 55 34.55 10.61 4.38
CA SER A 55 33.18 10.13 4.51
C SER A 55 32.18 11.17 4.02
N ILE A 56 32.34 12.46 4.40
CA ILE A 56 31.51 13.55 3.88
C ILE A 56 31.61 13.65 2.36
N ALA A 57 32.83 13.62 1.80
CA ALA A 57 33.06 13.76 0.37
C ALA A 57 32.45 12.60 -0.45
N LEU A 58 32.54 11.36 0.05
CA LEU A 58 31.96 10.19 -0.60
C LEU A 58 30.42 10.17 -0.48
N ILE A 59 29.89 10.51 0.69
CA ILE A 59 28.45 10.47 0.96
C ILE A 59 27.72 11.63 0.25
N ALA A 60 28.35 12.79 0.09
CA ALA A 60 27.81 13.91 -0.67
C ALA A 60 27.46 13.54 -2.13
N LYS A 61 28.12 12.52 -2.69
CA LYS A 61 27.88 12.02 -4.05
C LYS A 61 26.84 10.90 -4.12
N GLN A 62 26.41 10.36 -2.99
CA GLN A 62 25.47 9.22 -2.95
C GLN A 62 24.03 9.69 -2.72
N LYS A 63 23.11 9.19 -3.56
CA LYS A 63 21.66 9.40 -3.38
C LYS A 63 21.02 8.39 -2.40
N ARG A 64 21.64 7.22 -2.21
CA ARG A 64 21.13 6.12 -1.37
C ARG A 64 22.28 5.36 -0.67
N PRO A 65 22.65 5.72 0.56
CA PRO A 65 23.67 5.00 1.31
C PRO A 65 23.15 3.63 1.73
N SER A 66 23.95 2.59 1.55
CA SER A 66 23.62 1.23 2.01
C SER A 66 23.67 1.16 3.55
N PRO A 67 22.84 0.31 4.20
CA PRO A 67 22.93 0.04 5.65
C PRO A 67 24.34 -0.36 6.10
N ARG A 68 25.13 -1.01 5.22
CA ARG A 68 26.52 -1.38 5.51
C ARG A 68 27.44 -0.17 5.63
N VAL A 69 27.20 0.89 4.85
CA VAL A 69 27.97 2.14 4.93
C VAL A 69 27.71 2.81 6.27
N LEU A 70 26.45 2.84 6.72
CA LEU A 70 26.08 3.38 8.02
C LEU A 70 26.71 2.56 9.16
N ALA A 71 26.63 1.22 9.10
CA ALA A 71 27.28 0.35 10.07
C ALA A 71 28.80 0.58 10.13
N LEU A 72 29.47 0.73 8.98
CA LEU A 72 30.90 1.02 8.92
C LEU A 72 31.24 2.35 9.61
N GLN A 73 30.43 3.41 9.40
CA GLN A 73 30.64 4.69 10.06
C GLN A 73 30.48 4.58 11.58
N ILE A 74 29.43 3.89 12.06
CA ILE A 74 29.22 3.65 13.49
C ILE A 74 30.37 2.83 14.08
N ALA A 75 30.90 1.85 13.35
CA ALA A 75 32.05 1.05 13.79
C ALA A 75 33.33 1.91 13.91
N ILE A 76 33.58 2.80 12.95
CA ILE A 76 34.69 3.75 13.01
C ILE A 76 34.56 4.66 14.23
N ASP A 77 33.35 5.16 14.48
CA ASP A 77 33.09 6.06 15.61
C ASP A 77 33.29 5.32 16.94
N LEU A 78 32.74 4.11 17.08
CA LEU A 78 32.94 3.27 18.26
C LEU A 78 34.43 3.00 18.50
N LEU A 79 35.17 2.59 17.47
CA LEU A 79 36.59 2.29 17.56
C LEU A 79 37.43 3.52 17.92
N THR A 80 37.11 4.69 17.33
CA THR A 80 37.77 5.96 17.65
C THR A 80 37.57 6.32 19.12
N MET A 81 36.33 6.21 19.62
CA MET A 81 35.99 6.47 21.03
C MET A 81 36.74 5.53 21.96
N SER A 82 36.74 4.23 21.65
CA SER A 82 37.44 3.21 22.42
C SER A 82 38.94 3.49 22.54
N LEU A 83 39.60 3.84 21.42
CA LEU A 83 41.02 4.18 21.42
C LEU A 83 41.32 5.46 22.19
N LEU A 84 40.53 6.52 22.00
CA LEU A 84 40.74 7.77 22.74
C LEU A 84 40.56 7.55 24.23
N LEU A 85 39.58 6.77 24.67
CA LEU A 85 39.41 6.43 26.09
C LEU A 85 40.60 5.61 26.61
N ALA A 86 41.05 4.60 25.86
CA ALA A 86 42.18 3.77 26.25
C ALA A 86 43.46 4.58 26.54
N PHE A 87 43.73 5.62 25.76
CA PHE A 87 44.92 6.45 25.91
C PHE A 87 44.74 7.67 26.83
N ASN A 88 43.53 8.02 27.27
CA ASN A 88 43.27 9.22 28.08
C ASN A 88 42.56 8.92 29.42
N GLY A 89 42.98 7.87 30.12
CA GLY A 89 42.46 7.56 31.47
C GLY A 89 41.47 6.40 31.55
N GLY A 90 41.33 5.61 30.47
CA GLY A 90 40.71 4.29 30.50
C GLY A 90 39.26 4.29 30.96
N ALA A 91 38.90 3.33 31.82
CA ALA A 91 37.53 3.12 32.27
C ALA A 91 37.00 4.18 33.25
N THR A 92 37.86 4.98 33.88
CA THR A 92 37.46 6.04 34.81
C THR A 92 37.21 7.39 34.15
N ASN A 93 37.41 7.48 32.84
CA ASN A 93 37.22 8.72 32.11
C ASN A 93 35.74 9.12 32.09
N ALA A 94 35.45 10.39 32.41
CA ALA A 94 34.08 10.93 32.44
C ALA A 94 33.33 10.78 31.09
N PHE A 95 34.05 10.63 29.98
CA PHE A 95 33.51 10.45 28.64
C PHE A 95 33.25 8.99 28.25
N VAL A 96 33.40 8.01 29.15
CA VAL A 96 33.04 6.60 28.88
C VAL A 96 31.58 6.47 28.41
N THR A 97 30.69 7.31 28.92
CA THR A 97 29.27 7.36 28.49
C THR A 97 29.11 7.71 27.01
N ALA A 98 30.11 8.31 26.36
CA ALA A 98 30.08 8.57 24.91
C ALA A 98 30.05 7.28 24.07
N LEU A 99 30.47 6.13 24.62
CA LEU A 99 30.30 4.82 23.96
C LEU A 99 28.83 4.44 23.74
N LEU A 100 27.89 5.09 24.44
CA LEU A 100 26.45 4.92 24.20
C LEU A 100 25.98 5.56 22.89
N ILE A 101 26.68 6.59 22.39
CA ILE A 101 26.26 7.33 21.19
C ILE A 101 26.22 6.40 19.95
N PRO A 102 27.28 5.62 19.63
CA PRO A 102 27.22 4.61 18.56
C PRO A 102 26.07 3.61 18.73
N VAL A 103 25.78 3.20 19.97
CA VAL A 103 24.69 2.25 20.27
C VAL A 103 23.33 2.88 19.95
N VAL A 104 23.10 4.13 20.35
CA VAL A 104 21.87 4.88 20.03
C VAL A 104 21.69 5.02 18.51
N PHE A 105 22.74 5.39 17.78
CA PHE A 105 22.63 5.49 16.32
C PHE A 105 22.37 4.13 15.66
N SER A 106 22.98 3.05 16.16
CA SER A 106 22.71 1.71 15.66
C SER A 106 21.28 1.24 15.94
N SER A 107 20.69 1.64 17.08
CA SER A 107 19.35 1.20 17.49
C SER A 107 18.24 1.92 16.73
N ILE A 108 18.45 3.18 16.34
CA ILE A 108 17.49 3.97 15.56
C ILE A 108 17.56 3.61 14.07
N SER A 109 18.77 3.37 13.54
CA SER A 109 18.98 3.40 12.09
C SER A 109 19.32 2.05 11.45
N LEU A 110 19.65 1.03 12.24
CA LEU A 110 19.99 -0.31 11.73
C LEU A 110 19.03 -1.38 12.26
N SER A 111 19.09 -2.57 11.64
CA SER A 111 18.34 -3.73 12.14
C SER A 111 18.80 -4.12 13.54
N TRP A 112 17.91 -4.79 14.28
CA TRP A 112 18.18 -5.32 15.61
C TRP A 112 19.48 -6.14 15.72
N VAL A 113 19.85 -6.88 14.67
CA VAL A 113 21.08 -7.69 14.64
C VAL A 113 22.33 -6.80 14.72
N TYR A 114 22.38 -5.72 13.93
CA TYR A 114 23.47 -4.74 14.01
C TYR A 114 23.49 -4.03 15.35
N CYS A 115 22.32 -3.61 15.86
CA CYS A 115 22.21 -2.99 17.17
C CYS A 115 22.79 -3.89 18.27
N ALA A 116 22.40 -5.17 18.31
CA ALA A 116 22.93 -6.13 19.27
C ALA A 116 24.45 -6.30 19.14
N GLY A 117 24.96 -6.34 17.90
CA GLY A 117 26.39 -6.39 17.63
C GLY A 117 27.15 -5.17 18.17
N PHE A 118 26.64 -3.95 17.95
CA PHE A 118 27.26 -2.72 18.46
C PHE A 118 27.13 -2.56 19.97
N THR A 119 26.01 -2.97 20.57
CA THR A 119 25.85 -3.05 22.03
C THR A 119 26.90 -3.98 22.64
N LEU A 120 27.07 -5.17 22.08
CA LEU A 120 28.08 -6.12 22.54
C LEU A 120 29.49 -5.56 22.36
N ALA A 121 29.79 -4.95 21.21
CA ALA A 121 31.09 -4.34 20.94
C ALA A 121 31.40 -3.19 21.92
N ALA A 122 30.42 -2.37 22.29
CA ALA A 122 30.58 -1.32 23.30
C ALA A 122 30.84 -1.89 24.70
N ILE A 123 30.10 -2.93 25.10
CA ILE A 123 30.31 -3.65 26.38
C ILE A 123 31.71 -4.29 26.41
N CYS A 124 32.11 -4.97 25.33
CA CYS A 124 33.44 -5.56 25.19
C CYS A 124 34.54 -4.50 25.26
N SER A 125 34.37 -3.37 24.55
CA SER A 125 35.31 -2.26 24.61
C SER A 125 35.46 -1.74 26.03
N TYR A 126 34.37 -1.49 26.74
CA TYR A 126 34.45 -0.97 28.11
C TYR A 126 35.03 -1.99 29.09
N SER A 127 34.68 -3.27 28.93
CA SER A 127 35.26 -4.35 29.73
C SER A 127 36.78 -4.44 29.54
N LEU A 128 37.26 -4.28 28.29
CA LEU A 128 38.69 -4.26 27.99
C LEU A 128 39.40 -3.03 28.60
N LEU A 129 38.73 -1.86 28.65
CA LEU A 129 39.27 -0.68 29.35
C LEU A 129 39.44 -0.92 30.85
N ILE A 130 38.50 -1.63 31.50
CA ILE A 130 38.61 -1.99 32.92
C ILE A 130 39.73 -3.00 33.15
N LEU A 131 39.82 -4.04 32.31
CA LEU A 131 40.85 -5.08 32.43
C LEU A 131 42.28 -4.56 32.22
N ASN A 132 42.44 -3.53 31.38
CA ASN A 132 43.73 -2.88 31.13
C ASN A 132 44.16 -1.90 32.23
N MET A 133 43.33 -1.61 33.24
CA MET A 133 43.77 -0.81 34.38
C MET A 133 44.75 -1.61 35.24
N SER A 134 45.91 -1.01 35.53
CA SER A 134 46.96 -1.64 36.34
C SER A 134 46.47 -1.98 37.76
N ASN A 135 46.77 -3.21 38.23
CA ASN A 135 46.40 -3.73 39.56
C ASN A 135 46.87 -2.86 40.76
N ASP A 136 47.84 -1.96 40.58
CA ASP A 136 48.34 -1.09 41.66
C ASP A 136 47.29 -0.13 42.24
N MET A 137 46.23 0.19 41.48
CA MET A 137 45.10 1.02 41.94
C MET A 137 44.00 0.21 42.64
N ALA A 138 44.01 -1.12 42.54
CA ALA A 138 42.93 -2.00 43.02
C ALA A 138 43.14 -2.50 44.47
N HIS A 139 44.26 -2.14 45.12
CA HIS A 139 44.62 -2.64 46.46
C HIS A 139 43.84 -1.98 47.62
N HIS A 140 43.03 -0.96 47.35
CA HIS A 140 42.08 -0.43 48.34
C HIS A 140 40.71 -1.05 48.07
N MET A 141 40.22 -1.85 49.02
CA MET A 141 39.00 -2.68 48.91
C MET A 141 37.74 -1.89 48.50
N ASP A 142 37.74 -0.57 48.73
CA ASP A 142 36.65 0.35 48.37
C ASP A 142 36.60 0.67 46.86
N MET A 143 37.73 0.65 46.15
CA MET A 143 37.81 0.99 44.73
C MET A 143 37.37 -0.16 43.81
N ALA A 144 37.61 -1.41 44.20
CA ALA A 144 37.17 -2.58 43.42
C ALA A 144 35.64 -2.70 43.32
N SER A 145 34.94 -2.35 44.42
CA SER A 145 33.48 -2.27 44.46
C SER A 145 32.96 -1.15 43.56
N HIS A 146 33.62 0.02 43.59
CA HIS A 146 33.26 1.15 42.75
C HIS A 146 33.35 0.83 41.24
N TYR A 147 34.42 0.17 40.79
CA TYR A 147 34.58 -0.23 39.39
C TYR A 147 33.56 -1.27 38.95
N HIS A 148 33.20 -2.23 39.82
CA HIS A 148 32.09 -3.15 39.55
C HIS A 148 30.77 -2.41 39.38
N GLY A 149 30.49 -1.42 40.24
CA GLY A 149 29.32 -0.55 40.12
C GLY A 149 29.28 0.17 38.77
N MET A 150 30.39 0.77 38.34
CA MET A 150 30.50 1.42 37.03
C MET A 150 30.30 0.45 35.87
N TRP A 151 30.85 -0.77 35.96
CA TRP A 151 30.71 -1.81 34.94
C TRP A 151 29.26 -2.29 34.79
N ILE A 152 28.62 -2.66 35.91
CA ILE A 152 27.22 -3.08 35.93
C ILE A 152 26.33 -1.94 35.42
N ASN A 153 26.57 -0.70 35.86
CA ASN A 153 25.81 0.46 35.41
C ASN A 153 25.94 0.67 33.89
N PHE A 154 27.13 0.53 33.32
CA PHE A 154 27.33 0.67 31.89
C PHE A 154 26.62 -0.44 31.10
N ILE A 155 26.71 -1.70 31.54
CA ILE A 155 26.00 -2.82 30.90
C ILE A 155 24.50 -2.60 30.93
N LEU A 156 23.96 -2.26 32.10
CA LEU A 156 22.53 -2.01 32.30
C LEU A 156 22.07 -0.84 31.43
N SER A 157 22.79 0.28 31.47
CA SER A 157 22.45 1.48 30.69
C SER A 157 22.49 1.21 29.18
N THR A 158 23.55 0.57 28.69
CA THR A 158 23.71 0.28 27.26
C THR A 158 22.65 -0.69 26.77
N THR A 159 22.35 -1.74 27.55
CA THR A 159 21.34 -2.74 27.20
C THR A 159 19.95 -2.15 27.22
N LEU A 160 19.63 -1.37 28.26
CA LEU A 160 18.34 -0.68 28.38
C LEU A 160 18.13 0.29 27.22
N ILE A 161 19.12 1.13 26.90
CA ILE A 161 19.06 2.07 25.78
C ILE A 161 18.87 1.30 24.47
N ALA A 162 19.64 0.24 24.22
CA ALA A 162 19.50 -0.54 23.00
C ALA A 162 18.10 -1.15 22.85
N LEU A 163 17.55 -1.72 23.93
CA LEU A 163 16.22 -2.33 23.95
C LEU A 163 15.12 -1.29 23.75
N VAL A 164 15.11 -0.23 24.56
CA VAL A 164 14.04 0.78 24.57
C VAL A 164 14.05 1.56 23.27
N VAL A 165 15.21 2.08 22.85
CA VAL A 165 15.32 2.91 21.66
C VAL A 165 15.04 2.09 20.40
N SER A 166 15.55 0.86 20.28
CA SER A 166 15.24 0.00 19.12
C SER A 166 13.75 -0.37 19.07
N SER A 167 13.12 -0.61 20.22
CA SER A 167 11.68 -0.91 20.29
C SER A 167 10.83 0.30 19.91
N MET A 168 11.19 1.49 20.41
CA MET A 168 10.54 2.75 20.04
C MET A 168 10.67 3.04 18.55
N ALA A 169 11.87 2.92 17.99
CA ALA A 169 12.10 3.14 16.56
C ALA A 169 11.22 2.21 15.71
N LYS A 170 11.19 0.91 16.02
CA LYS A 170 10.31 -0.06 15.34
C LYS A 170 8.83 0.28 15.47
N MET A 171 8.40 0.73 16.64
CA MET A 171 7.01 1.10 16.91
C MET A 171 6.60 2.32 16.08
N VAL A 172 7.45 3.35 15.98
CA VAL A 172 7.21 4.54 15.16
C VAL A 172 7.08 4.15 13.68
N THR A 173 8.03 3.39 13.14
CA THR A 173 7.97 2.95 11.72
C THR A 173 6.71 2.14 11.42
N ARG A 174 6.31 1.22 12.30
CA ARG A 174 5.06 0.46 12.14
C ARG A 174 3.83 1.35 12.17
N ARG A 175 3.80 2.33 13.08
CA ARG A 175 2.69 3.28 13.19
C ARG A 175 2.58 4.16 11.95
N GLU A 176 3.70 4.65 11.42
CA GLU A 176 3.72 5.44 10.19
C GLU A 176 3.23 4.63 8.98
N GLN A 177 3.67 3.38 8.85
CA GLN A 177 3.20 2.47 7.79
C GLN A 177 1.69 2.24 7.88
N PHE A 178 1.17 2.03 9.09
CA PHE A 178 -0.26 1.86 9.33
C PHE A 178 -1.06 3.13 8.96
N ILE A 179 -0.62 4.30 9.41
CA ILE A 179 -1.27 5.58 9.08
C ILE A 179 -1.23 5.84 7.58
N ALA A 180 -0.11 5.56 6.91
CA ALA A 180 0.02 5.72 5.47
C ALA A 180 -0.98 4.83 4.71
N ALA A 181 -1.14 3.57 5.12
CA ALA A 181 -2.12 2.65 4.53
C ALA A 181 -3.56 3.13 4.72
N GLN A 182 -3.91 3.60 5.93
CA GLN A 182 -5.24 4.15 6.20
C GLN A 182 -5.53 5.41 5.38
N ARG A 183 -4.53 6.29 5.21
CA ARG A 183 -4.68 7.49 4.39
C ARG A 183 -4.90 7.16 2.92
N GLU A 184 -4.20 6.16 2.39
CA GLU A 184 -4.40 5.68 1.02
C GLU A 184 -5.82 5.13 0.82
N GLN A 185 -6.33 4.35 1.77
CA GLN A 185 -7.69 3.84 1.75
C GLN A 185 -8.73 4.97 1.84
N GLN A 186 -8.52 5.94 2.72
CA GLN A 186 -9.41 7.10 2.88
C GLN A 186 -9.47 7.93 1.58
N LEU A 187 -8.33 8.22 0.96
CA LEU A 187 -8.28 8.96 -0.31
C LEU A 187 -9.03 8.21 -1.42
N ARG A 188 -8.90 6.87 -1.48
CA ARG A 188 -9.66 6.05 -2.43
C ARG A 188 -11.17 6.17 -2.20
N GLN A 189 -11.61 6.15 -0.95
CA GLN A 189 -13.04 6.32 -0.59
C GLN A 189 -13.56 7.74 -0.92
N GLU A 190 -12.80 8.78 -0.61
CA GLU A 190 -13.15 10.17 -0.94
C GLU A 190 -13.27 10.38 -2.45
N GLN A 191 -12.36 9.79 -3.24
CA GLN A 191 -12.42 9.84 -4.70
C GLN A 191 -13.68 9.16 -5.25
N ILE A 192 -14.06 8.00 -4.69
CA ILE A 192 -15.30 7.30 -5.05
C ILE A 192 -16.50 8.19 -4.75
N LEU A 193 -16.59 8.72 -3.54
CA LEU A 193 -17.70 9.59 -3.13
C LEU A 193 -17.79 10.84 -4.01
N ALA A 194 -16.66 11.44 -4.36
CA ALA A 194 -16.62 12.60 -5.25
C ALA A 194 -17.16 12.26 -6.65
N ILE A 195 -16.76 11.12 -7.23
CA ILE A 195 -17.29 10.64 -8.52
C ILE A 195 -18.80 10.38 -8.42
N SER A 196 -19.27 9.77 -7.34
CA SER A 196 -20.69 9.49 -7.13
C SER A 196 -21.53 10.77 -7.02
N ILE A 197 -21.07 11.75 -6.25
CA ILE A 197 -21.74 13.05 -6.11
C ILE A 197 -21.76 13.81 -7.44
N ALA A 198 -20.63 13.86 -8.14
CA ALA A 198 -20.53 14.51 -9.45
C ALA A 198 -21.46 13.85 -10.47
N SER A 199 -21.47 12.51 -10.51
CA SER A 199 -22.35 11.75 -11.41
C SER A 199 -23.82 12.00 -11.10
N ALA A 200 -24.22 12.04 -9.81
CA ALA A 200 -25.60 12.34 -9.42
C ALA A 200 -26.04 13.73 -9.93
N GLN A 201 -25.16 14.72 -9.82
CA GLN A 201 -25.43 16.08 -10.28
C GLN A 201 -25.57 16.15 -11.80
N VAL A 202 -24.69 15.46 -12.54
CA VAL A 202 -24.76 15.39 -14.02
C VAL A 202 -26.08 14.72 -14.44
N THR A 203 -26.45 13.60 -13.82
CA THR A 203 -27.72 12.92 -14.09
C THR A 203 -28.91 13.83 -13.85
N HIS A 204 -28.94 14.58 -12.74
CA HIS A 204 -30.00 15.56 -12.46
C HIS A 204 -30.05 16.67 -13.53
N ASN A 205 -28.89 17.19 -13.94
CA ASN A 205 -28.80 18.24 -14.95
C ASN A 205 -29.23 17.77 -16.35
N ILE A 206 -29.12 16.47 -16.67
CA ILE A 206 -29.58 15.89 -17.94
C ILE A 206 -31.06 15.49 -17.88
N ALA A 207 -31.55 15.03 -16.73
CA ALA A 207 -32.94 14.61 -16.56
C ALA A 207 -33.94 15.74 -16.87
N THR A 208 -33.65 16.96 -16.43
CA THR A 208 -34.52 18.13 -16.64
C THR A 208 -34.72 18.49 -18.13
N PRO A 209 -33.68 18.73 -18.94
CA PRO A 209 -33.87 19.03 -20.35
C PRO A 209 -34.44 17.84 -21.14
N LEU A 210 -34.11 16.61 -20.76
CA LEU A 210 -34.69 15.44 -21.41
C LEU A 210 -36.21 15.35 -21.18
N ALA A 211 -36.68 15.62 -19.96
CA ALA A 211 -38.11 15.69 -19.68
C ALA A 211 -38.82 16.78 -20.50
N THR A 212 -38.17 17.94 -20.71
CA THR A 212 -38.69 18.99 -21.60
C THR A 212 -38.75 18.52 -23.06
N VAL A 213 -37.70 17.87 -23.57
CA VAL A 213 -37.70 17.30 -24.92
C VAL A 213 -38.80 16.25 -25.09
N GLN A 214 -39.06 15.46 -24.04
CA GLN A 214 -40.11 14.45 -24.06
C GLN A 214 -41.52 15.06 -24.16
N LEU A 215 -41.80 16.13 -23.42
CA LEU A 215 -43.04 16.89 -23.55
C LEU A 215 -43.22 17.49 -24.94
N LEU A 216 -42.19 18.16 -25.47
CA LEU A 216 -42.23 18.73 -26.82
C LEU A 216 -42.43 17.66 -27.90
N TYR A 217 -41.89 16.46 -27.68
CA TYR A 217 -42.06 15.33 -28.58
C TYR A 217 -43.49 14.78 -28.55
N GLU A 218 -44.10 14.71 -27.36
CA GLU A 218 -45.50 14.30 -27.19
C GLU A 218 -46.45 15.27 -27.91
N GLU A 219 -46.23 16.59 -27.82
CA GLU A 219 -46.97 17.60 -28.59
C GLU A 219 -46.82 17.41 -30.11
N LEU A 220 -45.60 17.17 -30.59
CA LEU A 220 -45.30 16.90 -32.01
C LEU A 220 -45.98 15.62 -32.53
N GLN A 221 -46.13 14.62 -31.67
CA GLN A 221 -46.80 13.36 -31.99
C GLN A 221 -48.32 13.54 -32.11
N GLU A 222 -48.92 14.43 -31.32
CA GLU A 222 -50.33 14.82 -31.45
C GLU A 222 -50.60 15.59 -32.76
N ASP A 223 -49.70 16.49 -33.16
CA ASP A 223 -49.85 17.30 -34.37
C ASP A 223 -49.60 16.53 -35.68
N ALA A 224 -48.77 15.47 -35.66
CA ALA A 224 -48.40 14.71 -36.87
C ALA A 224 -48.31 13.18 -36.63
N PRO A 225 -49.43 12.50 -36.32
CA PRO A 225 -49.45 11.11 -35.84
C PRO A 225 -49.02 10.05 -36.87
N ASP A 226 -49.15 10.34 -38.18
CA ASP A 226 -48.83 9.41 -39.26
C ASP A 226 -47.39 9.55 -39.80
N ASN A 227 -46.57 10.44 -39.24
CA ASN A 227 -45.19 10.60 -39.69
C ASN A 227 -44.30 9.44 -39.18
N PRO A 228 -43.73 8.59 -40.07
CA PRO A 228 -42.93 7.44 -39.66
C PRO A 228 -41.64 7.83 -38.90
N LEU A 229 -41.11 9.04 -39.11
CA LEU A 229 -39.95 9.55 -38.36
C LEU A 229 -40.31 9.84 -36.89
N ILE A 230 -41.54 10.29 -36.61
CA ILE A 230 -42.05 10.58 -35.26
C ILE A 230 -42.49 9.29 -34.54
N LYS A 231 -42.79 8.20 -35.25
CA LYS A 231 -42.94 6.88 -34.59
C LYS A 231 -41.60 6.28 -34.15
N ASN A 232 -40.55 6.45 -34.95
CA ASN A 232 -39.23 5.87 -34.67
C ASN A 232 -38.46 6.61 -33.55
N GLY A 233 -38.64 7.93 -33.42
CA GLY A 233 -37.96 8.73 -32.39
C GLY A 233 -38.42 8.43 -30.95
N GLN A 234 -39.66 7.99 -30.76
CA GLN A 234 -40.25 7.73 -29.43
C GLN A 234 -39.52 6.60 -28.70
N ALA A 235 -39.13 5.54 -29.42
CA ALA A 235 -38.37 4.44 -28.88
C ALA A 235 -36.98 4.89 -28.40
N SER A 236 -36.33 5.78 -29.16
CA SER A 236 -35.02 6.33 -28.81
C SER A 236 -35.07 7.24 -27.59
N LEU A 237 -36.10 8.09 -27.49
CA LEU A 237 -36.31 8.95 -26.33
C LEU A 237 -36.55 8.14 -25.06
N LYS A 238 -37.44 7.13 -25.15
CA LYS A 238 -37.76 6.22 -24.05
C LYS A 238 -36.52 5.47 -23.57
N ALA A 239 -35.67 5.00 -24.50
CA ALA A 239 -34.39 4.36 -24.15
C ALA A 239 -33.46 5.31 -23.40
N CYS A 240 -33.33 6.57 -23.82
CA CYS A 240 -32.53 7.58 -23.11
C CYS A 240 -33.04 7.83 -21.68
N THR A 241 -34.36 7.96 -21.49
CA THR A 241 -34.94 8.17 -20.17
C THR A 241 -34.72 6.96 -19.26
N GLN A 242 -34.90 5.75 -19.80
CA GLN A 242 -34.64 4.50 -19.09
C GLN A 242 -33.17 4.38 -18.66
N HIS A 243 -32.21 4.69 -19.55
CA HIS A 243 -30.78 4.65 -19.24
C HIS A 243 -30.39 5.67 -18.16
N LEU A 244 -30.98 6.87 -18.18
CA LEU A 244 -30.74 7.88 -17.14
C LEU A 244 -31.29 7.45 -15.78
N ASP A 245 -32.47 6.83 -15.74
CA ASP A 245 -33.04 6.29 -14.50
C ASP A 245 -32.22 5.11 -13.95
N ASP A 246 -31.75 4.22 -14.82
CA ASP A 246 -30.87 3.12 -14.44
C ASP A 246 -29.54 3.65 -13.89
N PHE A 247 -28.96 4.66 -14.54
CA PHE A 247 -27.75 5.32 -14.06
C PHE A 247 -27.98 6.06 -12.71
N ARG A 248 -29.13 6.72 -12.54
CA ARG A 248 -29.52 7.38 -11.28
C ARG A 248 -29.66 6.38 -10.14
N LYS A 249 -30.30 5.23 -10.39
CA LYS A 249 -30.42 4.14 -9.42
C LYS A 249 -29.02 3.67 -9.04
N GLN A 250 -28.18 3.31 -10.00
CA GLN A 250 -26.80 2.86 -9.74
C GLN A 250 -26.01 3.83 -8.85
N ILE A 251 -26.11 5.14 -9.08
CA ILE A 251 -25.44 6.16 -8.25
C ILE A 251 -26.04 6.24 -6.83
N SER A 252 -27.37 6.11 -6.69
CA SER A 252 -28.04 6.11 -5.38
C SER A 252 -27.61 4.93 -4.52
N LEU A 253 -27.42 3.76 -5.13
CA LEU A 253 -26.97 2.56 -4.43
C LEU A 253 -25.57 2.76 -3.83
N ILE A 254 -24.65 3.41 -4.57
CA ILE A 254 -23.31 3.78 -4.08
C ILE A 254 -23.38 4.60 -2.78
N ARG A 255 -24.46 5.37 -2.58
CA ARG A 255 -24.62 6.26 -1.43
C ARG A 255 -25.23 5.57 -0.20
N GLU A 256 -26.07 4.55 -0.38
CA GLU A 256 -26.85 3.95 0.71
C GLU A 256 -26.30 2.63 1.25
N GLY A 257 -25.40 1.95 0.52
CA GLY A 257 -24.43 1.00 1.09
C GLY A 257 -24.98 -0.10 1.99
N HIS A 258 -26.22 -0.54 1.81
CA HIS A 258 -26.81 -1.59 2.63
C HIS A 258 -26.47 -2.97 2.05
N VAL A 259 -25.56 -3.68 2.72
CA VAL A 259 -25.13 -5.03 2.34
C VAL A 259 -25.91 -6.04 3.16
N ASP A 260 -26.50 -7.04 2.51
CA ASP A 260 -27.25 -8.13 3.14
C ASP A 260 -27.00 -9.47 2.43
N TRP A 261 -27.39 -10.57 3.09
CA TRP A 261 -27.38 -11.90 2.51
C TRP A 261 -28.55 -12.09 1.54
N VAL A 262 -28.23 -12.21 0.25
CA VAL A 262 -29.20 -12.38 -0.84
C VAL A 262 -29.17 -13.82 -1.36
N ALA A 263 -30.33 -14.40 -1.63
CA ALA A 263 -30.42 -15.77 -2.14
C ALA A 263 -29.80 -15.88 -3.54
N THR A 264 -28.93 -16.87 -3.76
CA THR A 264 -28.24 -17.09 -5.05
C THR A 264 -29.23 -17.28 -6.21
N LYS A 265 -30.33 -18.02 -5.99
CA LYS A 265 -31.41 -18.18 -7.00
C LYS A 265 -32.00 -16.85 -7.44
N GLN A 266 -32.22 -15.93 -6.50
CA GLN A 266 -32.80 -14.62 -6.81
C GLN A 266 -31.84 -13.78 -7.64
N LEU A 267 -30.54 -13.85 -7.36
CA LEU A 267 -29.52 -13.16 -8.14
C LEU A 267 -29.47 -13.69 -9.58
N VAL A 268 -29.39 -15.02 -9.75
CA VAL A 268 -29.32 -15.66 -11.08
C VAL A 268 -30.58 -15.36 -11.89
N ALA A 269 -31.77 -15.42 -11.27
CA ALA A 269 -33.02 -15.07 -11.93
C ALA A 269 -33.04 -13.60 -12.40
N LYS A 270 -32.66 -12.65 -11.52
CA LYS A 270 -32.56 -11.23 -11.88
C LYS A 270 -31.56 -10.98 -13.01
N LEU A 271 -30.44 -11.69 -13.00
CA LEU A 271 -29.41 -11.59 -14.04
C LEU A 271 -29.92 -12.13 -15.38
N GLN A 272 -30.63 -13.27 -15.35
CA GLN A 272 -31.30 -13.84 -16.52
C GLN A 272 -32.33 -12.86 -17.10
N ASP A 273 -33.21 -12.31 -16.27
CA ASP A 273 -34.21 -11.33 -16.68
C ASP A 273 -33.56 -10.09 -17.32
N SER A 274 -32.47 -9.60 -16.71
CA SER A 274 -31.71 -8.47 -17.24
C SER A 274 -31.07 -8.81 -18.59
N ALA A 275 -30.50 -10.01 -18.73
CA ALA A 275 -29.89 -10.43 -19.98
C ALA A 275 -30.92 -10.52 -21.13
N LEU A 276 -32.11 -11.07 -20.86
CA LEU A 276 -33.20 -11.11 -21.86
C LEU A 276 -33.69 -9.71 -22.24
N LEU A 277 -33.75 -8.80 -21.27
CA LEU A 277 -34.25 -7.44 -21.49
C LEU A 277 -33.26 -6.56 -22.27
N TYR A 278 -31.99 -6.56 -21.87
CA TYR A 278 -30.97 -5.67 -22.46
C TYR A 278 -30.29 -6.29 -23.69
N PHE A 279 -30.24 -7.63 -23.80
CA PHE A 279 -29.51 -8.36 -24.85
C PHE A 279 -30.37 -9.43 -25.56
N PRO A 280 -31.51 -9.06 -26.18
CA PRO A 280 -32.44 -10.03 -26.77
C PRO A 280 -31.84 -10.88 -27.91
N ASP A 281 -30.78 -10.39 -28.57
CA ASP A 281 -30.11 -11.08 -29.69
C ASP A 281 -29.09 -12.13 -29.23
N GLN A 282 -28.87 -12.29 -27.92
CA GLN A 282 -27.89 -13.23 -27.36
C GLN A 282 -28.59 -14.40 -26.68
N GLN A 283 -28.12 -15.61 -26.96
CA GLN A 283 -28.55 -16.83 -26.29
C GLN A 283 -27.70 -17.04 -25.04
N LEU A 284 -28.30 -16.81 -23.87
CA LEU A 284 -27.68 -17.10 -22.58
C LEU A 284 -28.02 -18.54 -22.15
N LYS A 285 -27.02 -19.41 -22.11
CA LYS A 285 -27.13 -20.74 -21.48
C LYS A 285 -26.69 -20.64 -20.03
N ILE A 286 -27.56 -21.01 -19.10
CA ILE A 286 -27.28 -20.99 -17.67
C ILE A 286 -27.15 -22.43 -17.16
N ASN A 287 -26.03 -22.75 -16.51
CA ASN A 287 -25.83 -24.02 -15.84
C ASN A 287 -25.48 -23.78 -14.36
N CYS A 288 -26.42 -24.09 -13.47
CA CYS A 288 -26.32 -23.85 -12.04
C CYS A 288 -26.62 -25.15 -11.30
N ASP A 289 -25.62 -26.00 -11.10
CA ASP A 289 -25.80 -27.25 -10.37
C ASP A 289 -25.51 -27.02 -8.88
N SER A 290 -26.52 -27.21 -8.03
CA SER A 290 -26.40 -27.27 -6.56
C SER A 290 -25.75 -26.05 -5.88
N CYS A 291 -26.10 -24.83 -6.31
CA CYS A 291 -25.58 -23.58 -5.74
C CYS A 291 -26.59 -22.84 -4.83
N ASP A 292 -27.47 -23.57 -4.15
CA ASP A 292 -28.55 -23.01 -3.32
C ASP A 292 -28.02 -22.51 -1.98
N GLY A 293 -28.15 -21.21 -1.72
CA GLY A 293 -27.76 -20.58 -0.45
C GLY A 293 -27.84 -19.07 -0.55
N TYR A 294 -27.01 -18.39 0.23
CA TYR A 294 -26.97 -16.93 0.31
C TYR A 294 -25.57 -16.41 0.01
N ILE A 295 -25.51 -15.28 -0.70
CA ILE A 295 -24.28 -14.55 -0.97
C ILE A 295 -24.28 -13.19 -0.27
N TRP A 296 -23.10 -12.73 0.10
CA TRP A 296 -22.90 -11.39 0.62
C TRP A 296 -22.99 -10.40 -0.55
N SER A 297 -24.06 -9.62 -0.60
CA SER A 297 -24.39 -8.78 -1.75
C SER A 297 -25.04 -7.48 -1.30
N ASP A 298 -25.00 -6.50 -2.17
CA ASP A 298 -25.90 -5.35 -2.09
C ASP A 298 -26.59 -5.12 -3.43
N GLU A 299 -27.32 -4.03 -3.53
CA GLU A 299 -28.10 -3.71 -4.72
C GLU A 299 -27.23 -3.36 -5.93
N MET A 300 -25.93 -3.05 -5.75
CA MET A 300 -25.00 -2.74 -6.85
C MET A 300 -24.46 -3.96 -7.58
N LEU A 301 -24.60 -5.15 -7.00
CA LEU A 301 -24.06 -6.37 -7.61
C LEU A 301 -24.69 -6.66 -8.98
N ILE A 302 -26.01 -6.52 -9.12
CA ILE A 302 -26.68 -6.76 -10.42
C ILE A 302 -26.17 -5.81 -11.51
N PRO A 303 -26.14 -4.47 -11.32
CA PRO A 303 -25.51 -3.56 -12.28
C PRO A 303 -24.07 -3.93 -12.64
N ALA A 304 -23.25 -4.32 -11.67
CA ALA A 304 -21.88 -4.76 -11.92
C ALA A 304 -21.82 -6.01 -12.82
N LEU A 305 -22.70 -6.98 -12.58
CA LEU A 305 -22.80 -8.20 -13.39
C LEU A 305 -23.37 -7.93 -14.79
N VAL A 306 -24.32 -7.00 -14.93
CA VAL A 306 -24.85 -6.57 -16.24
C VAL A 306 -23.78 -5.88 -17.07
N ASN A 307 -22.89 -5.10 -16.46
CA ASN A 307 -21.73 -4.53 -17.16
C ASN A 307 -20.77 -5.62 -17.67
N LEU A 308 -20.56 -6.70 -16.90
CA LEU A 308 -19.76 -7.84 -17.37
C LEU A 308 -20.43 -8.57 -18.53
N LEU A 309 -21.77 -8.72 -18.48
CA LEU A 309 -22.55 -9.23 -19.61
C LEU A 309 -22.40 -8.35 -20.85
N GLN A 310 -22.52 -7.03 -20.72
CA GLN A 310 -22.33 -6.08 -21.83
C GLN A 310 -20.95 -6.26 -22.49
N ASN A 311 -19.90 -6.42 -21.69
CA ASN A 311 -18.55 -6.66 -22.21
C ASN A 311 -18.46 -7.98 -22.98
N ALA A 312 -19.04 -9.04 -22.44
CA ALA A 312 -19.11 -10.35 -23.10
C ALA A 312 -19.90 -10.29 -24.42
N VAL A 313 -21.04 -9.58 -24.44
CA VAL A 313 -21.87 -9.37 -25.64
C VAL A 313 -21.10 -8.58 -26.71
N ASN A 314 -20.41 -7.50 -26.32
CA ASN A 314 -19.61 -6.71 -27.23
C ASN A 314 -18.51 -7.58 -27.88
N SER A 315 -17.82 -8.41 -27.09
CA SER A 315 -16.80 -9.35 -27.60
C SER A 315 -17.39 -10.36 -28.60
N ASN A 316 -18.59 -10.87 -28.31
CA ASN A 316 -19.33 -11.78 -29.20
C ASN A 316 -19.73 -11.13 -30.53
N GLN A 317 -20.28 -9.90 -30.50
CA GLN A 317 -20.71 -9.17 -31.70
C GLN A 317 -19.56 -8.94 -32.68
N HIS A 318 -18.36 -8.62 -32.18
CA HIS A 318 -17.16 -8.44 -33.01
C HIS A 318 -16.70 -9.72 -33.74
N ASN A 319 -17.18 -10.89 -33.32
CA ASN A 319 -16.84 -12.19 -33.91
C ASN A 319 -18.08 -12.91 -34.48
N SER A 320 -19.20 -12.19 -34.65
CA SER A 320 -20.48 -12.72 -35.12
C SER A 320 -20.95 -13.97 -34.35
N LYS A 321 -20.72 -13.97 -33.03
CA LYS A 321 -21.23 -14.98 -32.10
C LYS A 321 -22.41 -14.41 -31.33
N ASN A 322 -23.27 -15.31 -30.87
CA ASN A 322 -24.48 -14.97 -30.14
C ASN A 322 -24.73 -15.88 -28.93
N LEU A 323 -23.71 -16.62 -28.48
CA LEU A 323 -23.82 -17.57 -27.37
C LEU A 323 -23.02 -17.05 -26.18
N LEU A 324 -23.66 -16.98 -25.03
CA LEU A 324 -23.02 -16.77 -23.73
C LEU A 324 -23.30 -17.96 -22.84
N GLU A 325 -22.30 -18.39 -22.08
CA GLU A 325 -22.43 -19.48 -21.12
C GLU A 325 -22.16 -18.93 -19.72
N LEU A 326 -23.18 -19.01 -18.86
CA LEU A 326 -23.10 -18.67 -17.46
C LEU A 326 -23.09 -19.96 -16.65
N THR A 327 -22.02 -20.22 -15.93
CA THR A 327 -21.92 -21.37 -15.03
C THR A 327 -21.75 -20.89 -13.60
N CYS A 328 -22.51 -21.48 -12.68
CA CYS A 328 -22.42 -21.13 -11.26
C CYS A 328 -22.17 -22.39 -10.44
N PHE A 329 -21.19 -22.34 -9.54
CA PHE A 329 -20.83 -23.45 -8.66
C PHE A 329 -20.29 -22.92 -7.33
N ILE A 330 -20.18 -23.80 -6.34
CA ILE A 330 -19.59 -23.47 -5.04
C ILE A 330 -18.16 -24.03 -4.99
N ASN A 331 -17.21 -23.22 -4.54
CA ASN A 331 -15.83 -23.64 -4.35
C ASN A 331 -15.31 -23.05 -3.03
N ASN A 332 -14.86 -23.87 -2.08
CA ASN A 332 -14.25 -23.43 -0.82
C ASN A 332 -15.03 -22.31 -0.07
N GLU A 333 -16.34 -22.51 0.15
CA GLU A 333 -17.23 -21.51 0.80
C GLU A 333 -17.42 -20.19 0.03
N GLU A 334 -17.04 -20.17 -1.24
CA GLU A 334 -17.33 -19.08 -2.17
C GLU A 334 -18.32 -19.55 -3.23
N TRP A 335 -19.26 -18.67 -3.56
CA TRP A 335 -20.10 -18.81 -4.73
C TRP A 335 -19.35 -18.24 -5.92
N VAL A 336 -19.13 -19.06 -6.94
CA VAL A 336 -18.38 -18.71 -8.13
C VAL A 336 -19.33 -18.66 -9.32
N MET A 337 -19.29 -17.54 -10.05
CA MET A 337 -19.92 -17.36 -11.35
C MET A 337 -18.84 -17.25 -12.41
N GLU A 338 -18.92 -18.08 -13.43
CA GLU A 338 -18.10 -17.98 -14.64
C GLU A 338 -18.99 -17.62 -15.82
N LEU A 339 -18.69 -16.49 -16.44
CA LEU A 339 -19.31 -16.03 -17.68
C LEU A 339 -18.31 -16.22 -18.83
N ARG A 340 -18.64 -17.12 -19.75
CA ARG A 340 -17.86 -17.37 -20.96
C ARG A 340 -18.48 -16.68 -22.17
N ASP A 341 -17.64 -15.93 -22.88
CA ASP A 341 -17.91 -15.44 -24.23
C ASP A 341 -17.12 -16.24 -25.28
N TYR A 342 -17.48 -16.06 -26.55
CA TYR A 342 -16.86 -16.69 -27.71
C TYR A 342 -16.24 -15.64 -28.65
N GLY A 343 -15.84 -14.50 -28.09
CA GLY A 343 -15.16 -13.42 -28.80
C GLY A 343 -13.72 -13.77 -29.18
N LYS A 344 -12.92 -12.74 -29.48
CA LYS A 344 -11.52 -12.91 -29.90
C LYS A 344 -10.54 -13.26 -28.77
N GLY A 345 -10.97 -13.14 -27.51
CA GLY A 345 -10.06 -13.17 -26.36
C GLY A 345 -9.43 -11.79 -26.09
N LEU A 346 -8.76 -11.66 -24.95
CA LEU A 346 -7.91 -10.51 -24.58
C LEU A 346 -6.51 -10.66 -25.18
N ASN A 347 -5.87 -9.56 -25.57
CA ASN A 347 -4.47 -9.58 -26.00
C ASN A 347 -3.54 -9.63 -24.78
N ASP A 348 -2.34 -10.19 -24.93
CA ASP A 348 -1.37 -10.37 -23.83
C ASP A 348 -0.95 -9.06 -23.13
N ASN A 349 -1.12 -7.89 -23.77
CA ASN A 349 -0.85 -6.58 -23.17
C ASN A 349 -2.00 -6.04 -22.29
N ASP A 350 -3.21 -6.60 -22.36
CA ASP A 350 -4.36 -6.12 -21.60
C ASP A 350 -4.36 -6.65 -20.14
N PHE A 351 -3.55 -7.68 -19.85
CA PHE A 351 -3.49 -8.35 -18.54
C PHE A 351 -2.76 -7.55 -17.45
N ALA A 352 -1.80 -6.69 -17.81
CA ALA A 352 -0.98 -5.95 -16.84
C ALA A 352 -1.70 -4.71 -16.27
N ASP A 353 -2.64 -4.15 -17.01
CA ASP A 353 -3.24 -2.84 -16.72
C ASP A 353 -4.60 -2.92 -16.01
N LEU A 354 -5.29 -4.08 -16.07
CA LEU A 354 -6.52 -4.33 -15.31
C LEU A 354 -6.35 -4.26 -13.77
N GLY A 355 -5.10 -4.28 -13.29
CA GLY A 355 -4.77 -4.19 -11.88
C GLY A 355 -4.57 -2.77 -11.35
N TYR A 356 -3.90 -1.87 -12.08
CA TYR A 356 -3.46 -0.58 -11.49
C TYR A 356 -3.16 0.57 -12.47
N GLU A 357 -3.33 0.44 -13.79
CA GLU A 357 -3.02 1.54 -14.71
C GLU A 357 -4.09 1.72 -15.80
N LEU A 358 -4.40 2.99 -16.11
CA LEU A 358 -5.43 3.37 -17.06
C LEU A 358 -5.08 2.83 -18.45
N ILE A 359 -5.91 1.92 -18.98
CA ILE A 359 -6.04 1.80 -20.43
C ILE A 359 -6.98 2.94 -20.86
N ASP A 360 -6.40 3.98 -21.45
CA ASP A 360 -7.12 4.91 -22.33
C ASP A 360 -7.63 4.09 -23.52
N SER A 361 -8.83 3.52 -23.37
CA SER A 361 -9.60 3.03 -24.51
C SER A 361 -10.50 4.18 -24.96
N ASP A 362 -10.27 4.67 -26.18
CA ASP A 362 -10.99 5.73 -26.88
C ASP A 362 -12.53 5.51 -27.04
N LYS A 363 -13.14 4.57 -26.32
CA LYS A 363 -14.53 4.14 -26.47
C LYS A 363 -15.32 3.91 -25.17
N GLY A 364 -14.87 4.43 -24.02
CA GLY A 364 -15.67 4.44 -22.78
C GLY A 364 -15.82 3.08 -22.07
N LEU A 365 -15.07 2.05 -22.48
CA LEU A 365 -15.19 0.67 -22.01
C LEU A 365 -14.49 0.41 -20.66
N GLY A 366 -13.43 1.15 -20.34
CA GLY A 366 -12.61 0.91 -19.13
C GLY A 366 -13.30 1.26 -17.81
N ILE A 367 -14.23 2.22 -17.81
CA ILE A 367 -14.92 2.67 -16.60
C ILE A 367 -15.91 1.60 -16.12
N ALA A 368 -16.61 0.91 -17.02
CA ALA A 368 -17.61 -0.09 -16.67
C ALA A 368 -16.97 -1.33 -16.02
N ALA A 369 -15.86 -1.83 -16.57
CA ALA A 369 -15.12 -2.95 -15.98
C ALA A 369 -14.50 -2.59 -14.63
N LEU A 370 -13.98 -1.35 -14.49
CA LEU A 370 -13.46 -0.83 -13.23
C LEU A 370 -14.55 -0.77 -12.16
N LEU A 371 -15.73 -0.25 -12.50
CA LEU A 371 -16.89 -0.19 -11.59
C LEU A 371 -17.35 -1.59 -11.16
N SER A 372 -17.35 -2.57 -12.08
CA SER A 372 -17.65 -3.96 -11.74
C SER A 372 -16.63 -4.54 -10.76
N ASN A 373 -15.33 -4.37 -11.02
CA ASN A 373 -14.29 -4.83 -10.11
C ASN A 373 -14.42 -4.18 -8.72
N MET A 374 -14.66 -2.86 -8.67
CA MET A 374 -14.79 -2.13 -7.41
C MET A 374 -16.01 -2.56 -6.60
N THR A 375 -17.14 -2.85 -7.25
CA THR A 375 -18.33 -3.40 -6.58
C THR A 375 -18.03 -4.77 -6.00
N ILE A 376 -17.35 -5.65 -6.74
CA ILE A 376 -17.00 -7.00 -6.30
C ILE A 376 -15.97 -6.96 -5.15
N GLU A 377 -14.92 -6.15 -5.24
CA GLU A 377 -13.93 -5.95 -4.17
C GLU A 377 -14.58 -5.46 -2.87
N ARG A 378 -15.53 -4.52 -2.97
CA ARG A 378 -16.25 -3.98 -1.81
C ARG A 378 -17.12 -5.02 -1.11
N LEU A 379 -17.62 -6.02 -1.85
CA LEU A 379 -18.33 -7.18 -1.31
C LEU A 379 -17.38 -8.29 -0.83
N GLU A 380 -16.08 -7.98 -0.72
CA GLU A 380 -15.02 -8.91 -0.34
C GLU A 380 -14.89 -10.11 -1.29
N GLY A 381 -15.29 -9.91 -2.56
CA GLY A 381 -15.16 -10.89 -3.64
C GLY A 381 -13.93 -10.65 -4.51
N THR A 382 -13.78 -11.51 -5.52
CA THR A 382 -12.73 -11.38 -6.54
C THR A 382 -13.31 -11.44 -7.95
N LEU A 383 -12.73 -10.65 -8.86
CA LEU A 383 -13.01 -10.66 -10.30
C LEU A 383 -11.73 -11.06 -11.03
N GLN A 384 -11.80 -12.08 -11.89
CA GLN A 384 -10.71 -12.50 -12.76
C GLN A 384 -11.21 -12.64 -14.18
N VAL A 385 -10.39 -12.28 -15.16
CA VAL A 385 -10.67 -12.53 -16.58
C VAL A 385 -9.51 -13.32 -17.17
N LYS A 386 -9.80 -14.41 -17.87
CA LYS A 386 -8.81 -15.29 -18.50
C LYS A 386 -9.26 -15.65 -19.91
N ASN A 387 -8.31 -15.85 -20.81
CA ASN A 387 -8.61 -16.40 -22.13
C ASN A 387 -8.98 -17.89 -22.02
N HIS A 388 -10.04 -18.30 -22.71
CA HIS A 388 -10.41 -19.70 -22.81
C HIS A 388 -9.50 -20.41 -23.85
N PRO A 389 -9.02 -21.64 -23.58
CA PRO A 389 -8.09 -22.35 -24.48
C PRO A 389 -8.57 -22.51 -25.93
N GLU A 390 -9.87 -22.65 -26.13
CA GLU A 390 -10.49 -22.89 -27.45
C GLU A 390 -10.89 -21.61 -28.22
N ALA A 391 -11.07 -20.48 -27.53
CA ALA A 391 -11.41 -19.11 -28.01
C ALA A 391 -12.34 -18.39 -27.01
N GLY A 392 -12.27 -17.06 -26.97
CA GLY A 392 -13.07 -16.20 -26.09
C GLY A 392 -12.46 -15.97 -24.71
N CYS A 393 -13.19 -15.31 -23.82
CA CYS A 393 -12.79 -15.11 -22.43
C CYS A 393 -13.73 -15.79 -21.45
N ILE A 394 -13.20 -16.11 -20.28
CA ILE A 394 -13.95 -16.49 -19.08
C ILE A 394 -13.74 -15.38 -18.06
N THR A 395 -14.85 -14.77 -17.65
CA THR A 395 -14.90 -13.84 -16.51
C THR A 395 -15.40 -14.59 -15.29
N THR A 396 -14.55 -14.73 -14.28
CA THR A 396 -14.84 -15.42 -13.02
C THR A 396 -15.09 -14.40 -11.91
N VAL A 397 -16.24 -14.48 -11.26
CA VAL A 397 -16.61 -13.71 -10.07
C VAL A 397 -16.75 -14.66 -8.90
N ALA A 398 -16.01 -14.46 -7.82
CA ALA A 398 -16.15 -15.21 -6.57
C ALA A 398 -16.65 -14.30 -5.45
N LEU A 399 -17.70 -14.73 -4.74
CA LEU A 399 -18.32 -14.02 -3.62
C LEU A 399 -18.48 -14.93 -2.41
N LYS A 400 -18.48 -14.36 -1.21
CA LYS A 400 -18.75 -15.11 0.03
C LYS A 400 -20.10 -15.81 -0.02
N PHE A 401 -20.13 -17.07 0.41
CA PHE A 401 -21.31 -17.91 0.38
C PHE A 401 -21.61 -18.55 1.74
N LYS A 402 -22.89 -18.77 2.03
CA LYS A 402 -23.35 -19.57 3.18
C LYS A 402 -24.62 -20.36 2.82
N ASN A 403 -24.78 -21.53 3.46
CA ASN A 403 -25.94 -22.39 3.23
C ASN A 403 -27.24 -21.87 3.88
N ASP A 404 -27.17 -21.24 5.06
CA ASP A 404 -28.34 -20.80 5.84
C ASP A 404 -28.25 -19.31 6.22
N ARG A 405 -29.40 -18.62 6.31
CA ARG A 405 -29.50 -17.16 6.52
C ARG A 405 -29.15 -16.69 7.93
#